data_AF-A0A518EVI7-F1
#
_entry.id   AF-A0A518EVI7-F1
#
_cell.length_a   1.000
_cell.length_b   1.000
_cell.length_c   1.000
_cell.angle_alpha   90.00
_cell.angle_beta   90.00
_cell.angle_gamma   90.00
#
_symmetry.space_group_name_H-M   'P 1'
#
loop_
_entity.id
_entity.type
_entity.pdbx_description
1 polymer ?
#
loop_
_entity_poly.entity_id
_entity_poly.type
_entity_poly.pdbx_seq_one_letter_code
_entity_poly.pdbx_strand_id
1 'polypeptide(L)' 'MTNTLIFIWGVVLLLGASSVAALIWAVTSGQLAEFQQGATSIFDDDEPIGRMTDEFPPAMVTRVISTEGGRDHHGN' A
#
# COMPACT_ATOMS: atom_id res chain seq x y z
N MET A 1 -13.52 34.85 14.33
CA MET A 1 -13.63 33.39 14.06
C MET A 1 -13.53 33.08 12.57
N THR A 2 -14.27 33.77 11.70
CA THR A 2 -14.21 33.58 10.23
C THR A 2 -12.82 33.70 9.62
N ASN A 3 -12.03 34.72 9.98
CA ASN A 3 -10.69 34.91 9.40
C ASN A 3 -9.72 33.77 9.73
N THR A 4 -9.82 33.22 10.93
CA THR A 4 -9.04 32.05 11.35
C THR A 4 -9.38 30.83 10.51
N LEU A 5 -10.67 30.61 10.22
CA LEU A 5 -11.11 29.50 9.37
C LEU A 5 -10.61 29.66 7.93
N ILE A 6 -10.70 30.87 7.36
CA ILE A 6 -10.17 31.15 6.02
C ILE A 6 -8.66 30.88 5.97
N PHE A 7 -7.93 31.29 7.00
CA PHE A 7 -6.49 31.05 7.08
C PHE A 7 -6.16 29.55 7.16
N ILE A 8 -6.84 28.80 8.03
CA ILE A 8 -6.65 27.34 8.16
C ILE A 8 -6.91 26.66 6.82
N TRP A 9 -8.06 26.93 6.19
CA TRP A 9 -8.40 26.33 4.90
C TRP A 9 -7.43 26.73 3.79
N GLY A 10 -6.96 27.98 3.79
CA GLY A 10 -5.93 28.44 2.86
C GLY A 10 -4.63 27.64 2.99
N VAL A 11 -4.15 27.42 4.22
CA VAL A 11 -2.95 26.63 4.48
C VAL A 11 -3.16 25.16 4.10
N VAL A 12 -4.30 24.57 4.45
CA VAL A 12 -4.63 23.17 4.10
C VAL A 12 -4.62 22.97 2.58
N LEU A 13 -5.27 23.87 1.83
CA LEU A 13 -5.32 23.78 0.38
C LEU A 13 -3.94 23.99 -0.25
N LEU A 14 -3.17 24.96 0.24
CA LEU A 14 -1.83 25.24 -0.28
C LEU A 14 -0.89 24.05 -0.05
N LEU A 15 -0.84 23.53 1.18
CA LEU A 15 0.03 22.40 1.50
C LEU A 15 -0.46 21.14 0.79
N GLY A 16 -1.76 20.83 0.83
CA GLY A 16 -2.32 19.68 0.16
C GLY A 16 -2.07 19.68 -1.35
N ALA A 17 -2.32 20.80 -2.03
CA ALA A 17 -2.04 20.94 -3.46
C ALA A 17 -0.55 20.81 -3.77
N SER A 18 0.32 21.41 -2.94
CA SER A 18 1.77 21.31 -3.11
C SER A 18 2.27 19.86 -2.96
N SER A 19 1.73 19.10 -2.02
CA SER A 19 2.09 17.69 -1.83
C SER A 19 1.68 16.83 -3.03
N VAL A 20 0.48 17.03 -3.57
CA VAL A 20 0.03 16.32 -4.77
C VAL A 20 0.91 16.69 -5.98
N ALA A 21 1.20 17.97 -6.18
CA ALA A 21 2.07 18.42 -7.26
C ALA A 21 3.48 17.82 -7.14
N ALA A 22 4.06 17.82 -5.93
CA ALA A 22 5.36 17.22 -5.65
C ALA A 22 5.34 15.69 -5.90
N LEU A 23 4.27 15.00 -5.53
CA LEU A 23 4.12 13.57 -5.78
C LEU A 23 4.05 13.27 -7.28
N ILE A 24 3.25 14.01 -8.05
CA ILE A 24 3.18 13.87 -9.50
C ILE A 24 4.55 14.11 -10.13
N TRP A 25 5.26 15.14 -9.69
CA TRP A 25 6.62 15.41 -10.15
C TRP A 25 7.59 14.28 -9.81
N ALA A 26 7.54 13.72 -8.59
CA ALA A 26 8.40 12.61 -8.17
C ALA A 26 8.14 11.33 -9.00
N VAL A 27 6.88 11.02 -9.28
CA VAL A 27 6.48 9.90 -10.15
C VAL A 27 6.98 10.12 -11.58
N THR A 28 6.70 11.29 -12.15
CA THR A 28 7.05 11.59 -13.57
C THR A 28 8.54 11.77 -13.80
N SER A 29 9.27 12.26 -12.80
CA SER A 29 10.73 12.42 -12.85
C SER A 29 11.50 11.15 -12.50
N GLY A 30 10.81 10.05 -12.21
CA GLY A 30 11.44 8.78 -11.87
C GLY A 30 12.14 8.76 -10.51
N GLN A 31 11.85 9.71 -9.61
CA GLN A 31 12.38 9.70 -8.23
C GLN A 31 11.93 8.47 -7.44
N LEU A 32 10.83 7.84 -7.87
CA LEU A 32 10.33 6.58 -7.31
C LEU A 32 10.73 5.34 -8.12
N ALA A 33 11.49 5.49 -9.22
CA ALA A 33 11.82 4.37 -10.11
C ALA A 33 12.78 3.36 -9.46
N GLU A 34 13.72 3.85 -8.65
CA GLU A 34 14.74 3.04 -7.96
C GLU A 34 14.41 2.80 -6.48
N PHE A 35 13.12 2.78 -6.13
CA PHE A 35 12.69 2.54 -4.74
C PHE A 35 13.23 1.22 -4.18
N GLN A 36 13.37 0.21 -5.05
CA GLN A 36 13.97 -1.07 -4.69
C GLN A 36 15.47 -0.98 -4.41
N GLN A 37 16.19 -0.13 -5.13
CA GLN A 37 17.64 0.05 -4.97
C GLN A 37 17.98 0.61 -3.59
N GLY A 38 17.14 1.51 -3.06
CA GLY A 38 17.26 2.01 -1.69
C GLY A 38 16.86 0.98 -0.62
N ALA A 39 15.97 0.05 -0.92
CA ALA A 39 15.66 -1.06 -0.01
C ALA A 39 16.78 -2.10 0.04
N THR A 40 17.49 -2.29 -1.08
CA THR A 40 18.61 -3.23 -1.17
C THR A 40 19.94 -2.66 -0.67
N SER A 41 20.06 -1.34 -0.46
CA SER A 41 21.31 -0.71 -0.01
C SER A 41 21.67 -0.95 1.45
N ILE A 42 20.77 -1.55 2.24
CA ILE A 42 21.06 -1.94 3.63
C ILE A 42 21.89 -3.24 3.72
N PHE A 43 21.88 -4.04 2.66
CA PHE A 43 22.66 -5.26 2.56
C PHE A 43 24.05 -4.90 2.02
N ASP A 44 25.10 -5.30 2.74
CA ASP A 44 26.47 -5.22 2.24
C ASP A 44 26.68 -6.26 1.11
N ASP A 45 27.75 -6.12 0.33
CA ASP A 45 28.02 -6.97 -0.85
C ASP A 45 28.10 -8.48 -0.52
N ASP A 46 28.36 -8.83 0.74
CA ASP A 46 28.44 -10.21 1.24
C ASP A 46 27.11 -10.74 1.80
N GLU A 47 26.08 -9.91 1.98
CA GLU A 47 24.80 -10.29 2.57
C GLU A 47 23.74 -10.64 1.48
N PRO A 48 23.08 -11.80 1.57
CA PRO A 48 22.08 -12.19 0.58
C PRO A 48 20.79 -11.38 0.74
N ILE A 49 20.34 -10.75 -0.35
CA ILE A 49 19.04 -10.06 -0.40
C ILE A 49 17.91 -11.08 -0.14
N GLY A 50 17.12 -10.84 0.91
CA GLY A 50 16.02 -11.71 1.31
C GLY A 50 14.97 -11.88 0.20
N ARG A 51 14.57 -13.12 -0.11
CA ARG A 51 13.48 -13.41 -1.04
C ARG A 51 12.14 -13.32 -0.30
N MET A 52 11.21 -12.51 -0.82
CA MET A 52 9.84 -12.41 -0.30
C MET A 52 9.20 -13.82 -0.30
N THR A 53 8.86 -14.32 0.89
CA THR A 53 8.35 -15.68 1.10
C THR A 53 6.84 -15.71 1.38
N ASP A 54 6.27 -14.55 1.73
CA ASP A 54 4.84 -14.40 1.94
C ASP A 54 4.18 -14.07 0.60
N GLU A 55 3.63 -15.09 -0.05
CA GLU A 55 2.77 -14.94 -1.23
C GLU A 55 1.35 -15.28 -0.80
N PHE A 56 0.42 -14.34 -1.02
CA PHE A 56 -0.98 -14.56 -0.72
C PHE A 56 -1.49 -15.72 -1.60
N PRO A 57 -2.20 -16.71 -1.05
CA PRO A 57 -2.66 -17.85 -1.83
C PRO A 57 -3.48 -17.38 -3.05
N PRO A 58 -3.26 -17.95 -4.25
CA PRO A 58 -4.19 -17.73 -5.36
C PRO A 58 -5.58 -18.19 -4.94
N ALA A 59 -6.63 -17.56 -5.50
CA ALA A 59 -8.04 -17.58 -5.06
C ALA A 59 -8.77 -18.95 -4.94
N MET A 60 -8.05 -20.06 -4.86
CA MET A 60 -8.57 -21.39 -4.51
C MET A 60 -9.01 -21.52 -3.04
N VAL A 61 -9.02 -20.45 -2.24
CA VAL A 61 -9.60 -20.46 -0.88
C VAL A 61 -11.10 -20.14 -0.89
N THR A 62 -11.66 -19.56 -1.95
CA THR A 62 -13.11 -19.27 -2.01
C THR A 62 -13.96 -20.54 -2.15
N ARG A 63 -13.44 -21.63 -2.71
CA ARG A 63 -14.23 -22.85 -2.93
C ARG A 63 -14.34 -23.76 -1.70
N VAL A 64 -13.34 -23.73 -0.82
CA VAL A 64 -13.31 -24.58 0.38
C VAL A 64 -14.25 -24.03 1.46
N ILE A 65 -14.33 -22.70 1.62
CA ILE A 65 -15.16 -22.08 2.66
C ILE A 65 -16.67 -22.19 2.34
N SER A 66 -17.06 -22.25 1.07
CA SER A 66 -18.47 -22.41 0.66
C SER A 66 -18.97 -23.87 0.65
N THR A 67 -18.10 -24.87 0.77
CA THR A 67 -18.49 -26.29 0.60
C THR A 67 -18.71 -27.03 1.93
N GLU A 68 -18.42 -26.39 3.07
CA GLU A 68 -18.53 -27.01 4.40
C GLU A 68 -19.71 -26.50 5.25
N GLY A 69 -20.52 -25.58 4.71
CA GLY A 69 -21.69 -24.99 5.40
C GLY A 69 -23.04 -25.66 5.12
N GLY A 70 -23.07 -26.93 4.74
CA GLY A 70 -24.34 -27.58 4.39
C GLY A 70 -24.26 -29.10 4.27
N ARG A 71 -24.12 -29.81 5.40
CA ARG A 71 -24.43 -31.25 5.45
C ARG A 71 -24.48 -31.82 6.89
N ASP A 72 -25.56 -31.56 7.64
CA ASP A 72 -25.99 -32.41 8.78
C ASP A 72 -27.38 -32.07 9.33
N HIS A 73 -28.43 -32.17 8.50
CA HIS A 73 -29.78 -32.45 9.01
C HIS A 73 -30.41 -33.64 8.27
N HIS A 74 -29.93 -34.83 8.65
CA HIS A 74 -30.68 -36.08 8.53
C HIS A 74 -30.40 -36.90 9.79
N GLY A 75 -31.43 -37.10 10.63
CA GLY A 75 -31.33 -37.95 11.81
C GLY A 75 -32.57 -37.96 12.69
N ASN A 76 -33.44 -38.94 12.42
CA ASN A 76 -34.64 -39.41 13.15
C ASN A 76 -35.97 -38.73 12.85
#